data_AF-A0A1I2Q1P2-F1
#
_entry.id   AF-A0A1I2Q1P2-F1
#
_cell.length_a   1.000
_cell.length_b   1.000
_cell.length_c   1.000
_cell.angle_alpha   90.00
_cell.angle_beta   90.00
_cell.angle_gamma   90.00
#
_symmetry.space_group_name_H-M   'P 1'
#
loop_
_entity.id
_entity.type
_entity.pdbx_description
1 polymer ?
#
loop_
_entity_poly.entity_id
_entity_poly.type
_entity_poly.pdbx_seq_one_letter_code
_entity_poly.pdbx_strand_id
1 'polypeptide(L)'
;MKVKQFRTGYEAKCYLLILKDYYSKKIDNQFESFETGGIEYGYILDEAAKEIGNDIDSVNFKDVLDHKVVYSQEQDIFLNSNIDKLKGGTIKFKLTDDTSELIDKITTTLSEQWNMRLYRAFSVKLMLKYLYIQKIEKDLL
;
A
#
# COMPACT_ATOMS: atom_id res chain seq x y z
N MET A 1 -13.04 -7.88 10.98
CA MET A 1 -12.40 -6.74 10.28
C MET A 1 -12.28 -5.53 11.20
N LYS A 2 -11.10 -4.94 11.31
CA LYS A 2 -10.79 -3.78 12.17
C LYS A 2 -10.61 -2.53 11.32
N VAL A 3 -11.27 -1.43 11.70
CA VAL A 3 -11.01 -0.12 11.09
C VAL A 3 -9.75 0.47 11.73
N LYS A 4 -8.70 0.64 10.94
CA LYS A 4 -7.45 1.29 11.33
C LYS A 4 -7.28 2.58 10.55
N GLN A 5 -6.59 3.54 11.13
CA GLN A 5 -6.35 4.84 10.51
C GLN A 5 -4.85 5.12 10.51
N PHE A 6 -4.30 5.49 9.35
CA PHE A 6 -2.88 5.78 9.20
C PHE A 6 -2.68 7.16 8.60
N ARG A 7 -1.75 7.93 9.17
CA ARG A 7 -1.29 9.19 8.57
C ARG A 7 -0.40 8.85 7.39
N THR A 8 -0.87 9.13 6.18
CA THR A 8 -0.19 8.80 4.93
C THR A 8 0.39 10.07 4.30
N GLY A 9 1.66 9.99 3.94
CA GLY A 9 2.34 11.03 3.16
C GLY A 9 2.00 10.91 1.67
N TYR A 10 2.44 11.91 0.90
CA TYR A 10 2.22 12.00 -0.55
C TYR A 10 2.54 10.69 -1.29
N GLU A 11 3.74 10.15 -1.07
CA GLU A 11 4.24 8.96 -1.77
C GLU A 11 3.36 7.72 -1.52
N ALA A 12 2.98 7.45 -0.27
CA ALA A 12 2.10 6.34 0.06
C ALA A 12 0.71 6.49 -0.60
N LYS A 13 0.23 7.72 -0.74
CA LYS A 13 -1.04 8.02 -1.40
C LYS A 13 -0.96 7.85 -2.91
N CYS A 14 0.17 8.17 -3.54
CA CYS A 14 0.39 7.90 -4.95
C CYS A 14 0.29 6.39 -5.23
N TYR A 15 1.01 5.57 -4.46
CA TYR A 15 0.92 4.10 -4.59
C TYR A 15 -0.51 3.61 -4.41
N LEU A 16 -1.19 4.06 -3.34
CA LEU A 16 -2.56 3.66 -3.05
C LEU A 16 -3.54 4.04 -4.16
N LEU A 17 -3.45 5.26 -4.71
CA LEU A 17 -4.36 5.70 -5.77
C LEU A 17 -4.13 4.94 -7.08
N ILE A 18 -2.86 4.70 -7.45
CA ILE A 18 -2.56 3.95 -8.67
C ILE A 18 -2.96 2.47 -8.51
N LEU A 19 -2.68 1.85 -7.36
CA LEU A 19 -3.14 0.49 -7.06
C LEU A 19 -4.67 0.41 -7.08
N LYS A 20 -5.37 1.42 -6.53
CA LYS A 20 -6.82 1.49 -6.63
C LYS A 20 -7.28 1.49 -8.08
N ASP A 21 -6.74 2.39 -8.91
CA ASP A 21 -7.08 2.46 -10.34
C ASP A 21 -6.80 1.13 -11.06
N TYR A 22 -5.66 0.51 -10.79
CA TYR A 22 -5.28 -0.80 -11.32
C TYR A 22 -6.30 -1.90 -10.98
N TYR A 23 -6.66 -2.02 -9.69
CA TYR A 23 -7.65 -3.03 -9.28
C TYR A 23 -9.04 -2.71 -9.80
N SER A 24 -9.44 -1.43 -9.83
CA SER A 24 -10.72 -1.02 -10.43
C SER A 24 -10.82 -1.42 -11.90
N LYS A 25 -9.72 -1.39 -12.66
CA LYS A 25 -9.67 -1.82 -14.08
C LYS A 25 -9.60 -3.34 -14.26
N LYS A 26 -8.88 -4.06 -13.40
CA LYS A 26 -8.76 -5.53 -13.49
C LYS A 26 -10.02 -6.27 -13.06
N ILE A 27 -10.87 -5.60 -12.29
CA ILE A 27 -12.04 -6.19 -11.65
C ILE A 27 -13.29 -5.49 -12.19
N ASP A 28 -13.58 -5.62 -13.49
CA ASP A 28 -14.94 -5.40 -13.97
C ASP A 28 -15.86 -6.39 -13.23
N ASN A 29 -16.80 -5.87 -12.43
CA ASN A 29 -17.86 -6.58 -11.69
C ASN A 29 -17.56 -7.23 -10.30
N GLN A 30 -16.41 -7.07 -9.63
CA GLN A 30 -16.30 -7.46 -8.18
C GLN A 30 -16.33 -6.27 -7.20
N PHE A 31 -16.27 -5.04 -7.69
CA PHE A 31 -16.49 -3.85 -6.84
C PHE A 31 -17.97 -3.47 -6.71
N GLU A 32 -18.91 -4.23 -7.29
CA GLU A 32 -20.37 -3.98 -7.25
C GLU A 32 -20.99 -3.94 -5.84
N SER A 33 -20.24 -4.22 -4.76
CA SER A 33 -20.77 -4.19 -3.39
C SER A 33 -19.98 -3.33 -2.39
N PHE A 34 -18.94 -2.62 -2.82
CA PHE A 34 -18.04 -1.91 -1.90
C PHE A 34 -18.22 -0.39 -1.90
N GLU A 35 -19.46 0.07 -1.74
CA GLU A 35 -19.76 1.45 -1.36
C GLU A 35 -19.35 1.70 0.09
N THR A 36 -18.07 1.93 0.35
CA THR A 36 -17.57 2.67 1.51
C THR A 36 -16.06 2.83 1.35
N GLY A 37 -15.58 4.06 1.13
CA GLY A 37 -14.18 4.39 0.81
C GLY A 37 -13.11 4.00 1.86
N GLY A 38 -13.43 3.17 2.86
CA GLY A 38 -12.46 2.50 3.71
C GLY A 38 -12.28 1.01 3.43
N ILE A 39 -13.21 0.37 2.69
CA ILE A 39 -13.13 -1.05 2.36
C ILE A 39 -12.20 -1.29 1.17
N GLU A 40 -12.30 -0.46 0.13
CA GLU A 40 -11.42 -0.52 -1.06
C GLU A 40 -9.95 -0.44 -0.66
N TYR A 41 -9.59 0.51 0.20
CA TYR A 41 -8.21 0.65 0.66
C TYR A 41 -7.78 -0.50 1.56
N GLY A 42 -8.72 -1.05 2.34
CA GLY A 42 -8.49 -2.24 3.15
C GLY A 42 -8.12 -3.45 2.29
N TYR A 43 -8.89 -3.68 1.23
CA TYR A 43 -8.61 -4.73 0.24
C TYR A 43 -7.22 -4.60 -0.36
N ILE A 44 -6.78 -3.40 -0.76
CA ILE A 44 -5.44 -3.19 -1.33
C ILE A 44 -4.34 -3.59 -0.33
N LEU A 45 -4.51 -3.28 0.97
CA LEU A 45 -3.55 -3.72 1.98
C LEU A 45 -3.63 -5.21 2.29
N ASP A 46 -4.82 -5.81 2.20
CA ASP A 46 -4.97 -7.27 2.30
C ASP A 46 -4.27 -7.97 1.13
N GLU A 47 -4.35 -7.44 -0.09
CA GLU A 47 -3.60 -7.94 -1.25
C GLU A 47 -2.08 -7.77 -1.06
N ALA A 48 -1.63 -6.64 -0.51
CA ALA A 48 -0.23 -6.44 -0.16
C ALA A 48 0.25 -7.47 0.88
N ALA A 49 -0.60 -7.77 1.88
CA ALA A 49 -0.30 -8.78 2.89
C ALA A 49 -0.18 -10.19 2.29
N LYS A 50 -1.07 -10.55 1.36
CA LYS A 50 -0.99 -11.84 0.63
C LYS A 50 0.29 -11.95 -0.19
N GLU A 51 0.70 -10.87 -0.87
CA GLU A 51 1.90 -10.86 -1.71
C GLU A 51 3.20 -10.95 -0.90
N ILE A 52 3.21 -10.40 0.31
CA ILE A 52 4.33 -10.54 1.26
C ILE A 52 4.34 -11.95 1.86
N GLY A 53 3.15 -12.52 2.09
CA GLY A 53 2.98 -13.79 2.76
C GLY A 53 3.31 -13.72 4.26
N ASN A 54 3.42 -14.88 4.90
CA ASN A 54 3.70 -14.99 6.33
C ASN A 54 5.20 -14.95 6.66
N ASP A 55 6.07 -15.09 5.65
CA ASP A 55 7.52 -15.08 5.80
C ASP A 55 8.06 -13.69 5.45
N ILE A 56 8.14 -12.81 6.44
CA ILE A 56 8.58 -11.42 6.27
C ILE A 56 10.03 -11.37 5.77
N ASP A 57 10.86 -12.32 6.18
CA ASP A 57 12.29 -12.37 5.82
C ASP A 57 12.50 -12.73 4.34
N SER A 58 11.48 -13.26 3.67
CA SER A 58 11.50 -13.48 2.23
C SER A 58 11.48 -12.18 1.42
N VAL A 59 11.07 -11.05 2.03
CA VAL A 59 11.00 -9.74 1.38
C VAL A 59 12.17 -8.86 1.83
N ASN A 60 13.03 -8.48 0.88
CA ASN A 60 14.07 -7.49 1.15
C ASN A 60 13.48 -6.07 1.21
N PHE A 61 12.96 -5.68 2.37
CA PHE A 61 12.39 -4.34 2.58
C PHE A 61 13.40 -3.20 2.44
N LYS A 62 14.70 -3.48 2.56
CA LYS A 62 15.74 -2.48 2.32
C LYS A 62 15.79 -2.13 0.83
N ASP A 63 15.74 -3.12 -0.04
CA ASP A 63 15.64 -2.92 -1.49
C ASP A 63 14.33 -2.20 -1.84
N VAL A 64 13.20 -2.58 -1.23
CA VAL A 64 11.92 -1.88 -1.43
C VAL A 64 12.02 -0.42 -1.01
N LEU A 65 12.67 -0.12 0.12
CA LEU A 65 12.86 1.25 0.59
C LEU A 65 13.69 2.06 -0.41
N ASP A 66 14.83 1.50 -0.86
CA ASP A 66 15.82 2.20 -1.68
C ASP A 66 15.41 2.28 -3.16
N HIS A 67 14.50 1.41 -3.61
CA HIS A 67 14.00 1.40 -4.99
C HIS A 67 13.36 2.73 -5.38
N LYS A 68 13.83 3.36 -6.45
CA LYS A 68 13.25 4.62 -6.93
C LYS A 68 12.12 4.35 -7.91
N VAL A 69 10.89 4.50 -7.44
CA VAL A 69 9.70 4.40 -8.29
C VAL A 69 9.68 5.53 -9.32
N VAL A 70 9.40 5.17 -10.57
CA VAL A 70 9.20 6.10 -11.68
C VAL A 70 7.82 5.85 -12.27
N TYR A 71 6.93 6.82 -12.09
CA TYR A 71 5.57 6.72 -12.63
C TYR A 71 5.59 6.86 -14.17
N SER A 72 4.72 6.11 -14.83
CA SER A 72 4.48 6.31 -16.27
C SER A 72 3.76 7.62 -16.54
N GLN A 73 3.82 8.11 -17.78
CA GLN A 73 3.14 9.36 -18.16
C GLN A 73 1.63 9.33 -17.86
N GLU A 74 0.98 8.19 -18.09
CA GLU A 74 -0.44 8.01 -17.77
C GLU A 74 -0.72 8.10 -16.27
N GLN A 75 0.16 7.51 -15.45
CA GLN A 75 0.06 7.58 -13.99
C GLN A 75 0.27 9.00 -13.49
N ASP A 76 1.24 9.74 -14.04
CA ASP A 76 1.47 11.14 -13.69
C ASP A 76 0.25 12.01 -14.03
N ILE A 77 -0.36 11.82 -15.20
CA ILE A 77 -1.60 12.52 -15.58
C ILE A 77 -2.70 12.20 -14.56
N PHE A 78 -2.90 10.93 -14.25
CA PHE A 78 -3.92 10.49 -13.28
C PHE A 78 -3.69 11.07 -11.87
N LEU A 79 -2.45 11.04 -11.38
CA LEU A 79 -2.08 11.61 -10.08
C LEU A 79 -2.30 13.12 -10.05
N ASN A 80 -1.94 13.83 -11.11
CA ASN A 80 -2.15 15.28 -11.23
C ASN A 80 -3.64 15.63 -11.25
N SER A 81 -4.49 14.86 -11.94
CA SER A 81 -5.94 15.02 -11.89
C SER A 81 -6.54 14.73 -10.50
N ASN A 82 -5.80 14.07 -9.61
CA ASN A 82 -6.22 13.72 -8.24
C ASN A 82 -5.37 14.39 -7.15
N ILE A 83 -4.66 15.49 -7.46
CA ILE A 83 -3.66 16.11 -6.58
C ILE A 83 -4.20 16.47 -5.18
N ASP A 84 -5.48 16.85 -5.07
CA ASP A 84 -6.10 17.16 -3.78
C ASP A 84 -6.17 15.95 -2.85
N LYS A 85 -6.36 14.74 -3.39
CA LYS A 85 -6.37 13.50 -2.60
C LYS A 85 -4.98 13.14 -2.08
N LEU A 86 -3.92 13.65 -2.72
CA LEU A 86 -2.52 13.40 -2.39
C LEU A 86 -1.99 14.31 -1.26
N LYS A 87 -2.72 15.37 -0.90
CA LYS A 87 -2.37 16.25 0.23
C LYS A 87 -2.30 15.46 1.54
N GLY A 88 -1.40 15.84 2.46
CA GLY A 88 -1.18 15.09 3.70
C GLY A 88 -2.46 14.90 4.53
N GLY A 89 -2.66 13.69 5.07
CA GLY A 89 -3.86 13.39 5.85
C GLY A 89 -3.90 11.96 6.38
N THR A 90 -5.02 11.62 7.00
CA THR A 90 -5.27 10.27 7.53
C THR A 90 -6.19 9.51 6.59
N ILE A 91 -5.86 8.25 6.30
CA ILE A 91 -6.72 7.35 5.54
C ILE A 91 -7.21 6.23 6.46
N LYS A 92 -8.51 5.92 6.37
CA LYS A 92 -9.11 4.79 7.08
C LYS A 92 -9.06 3.54 6.21
N PHE A 93 -8.66 2.43 6.80
CA PHE A 93 -8.58 1.12 6.18
C PHE A 93 -9.40 0.14 7.01
N LYS A 94 -10.29 -0.62 6.37
CA LYS A 94 -10.99 -1.74 7.01
C LYS A 94 -10.18 -3.01 6.73
N LEU A 95 -9.40 -3.46 7.70
CA LEU A 95 -8.43 -4.55 7.55
C LEU A 95 -8.96 -5.87 8.10
N THR A 96 -8.46 -6.98 7.56
CA THR A 96 -8.50 -8.28 8.26
C THR A 96 -7.63 -8.25 9.53
N ASP A 97 -7.83 -9.23 10.42
CA ASP A 97 -6.99 -9.35 11.61
C ASP A 97 -5.56 -9.73 11.23
N ASP A 98 -5.40 -10.67 10.29
CA ASP A 98 -4.11 -11.10 9.74
C ASP A 98 -3.30 -9.93 9.15
N THR A 99 -3.91 -9.08 8.31
CA THR A 99 -3.23 -7.91 7.76
C THR A 99 -2.85 -6.91 8.85
N SER A 100 -3.71 -6.71 9.86
CA SER A 100 -3.36 -5.83 10.98
C SER A 100 -2.16 -6.36 11.77
N GLU A 101 -2.10 -7.68 12.01
CA GLU A 101 -0.98 -8.32 12.70
C GLU A 101 0.29 -8.31 11.88
N LEU A 102 0.20 -8.53 10.56
CA LEU A 102 1.35 -8.47 9.67
C LEU A 102 1.98 -7.06 9.65
N ILE A 103 1.16 -6.00 9.61
CA ILE A 103 1.66 -4.63 9.74
C ILE A 103 2.46 -4.46 11.04
N ASP A 104 1.97 -4.99 12.15
CA ASP A 104 2.65 -4.91 13.44
C ASP A 104 3.97 -5.70 13.43
N LYS A 105 3.96 -6.92 12.87
CA LYS A 105 5.17 -7.76 12.70
C LYS A 105 6.23 -7.09 11.82
N ILE A 106 5.85 -6.56 10.66
CA ILE A 106 6.77 -5.81 9.77
C ILE A 106 7.35 -4.62 10.52
N THR A 107 6.53 -3.87 11.24
CA THR A 107 6.99 -2.69 11.99
C THR A 107 8.05 -3.06 13.03
N THR A 108 7.81 -4.10 13.81
CA THR A 108 8.75 -4.58 14.84
C THR A 108 10.03 -5.10 14.20
N THR A 109 9.91 -5.98 13.20
CA THR A 109 11.05 -6.60 12.50
C THR A 109 11.98 -5.54 11.91
N LEU A 110 11.43 -4.57 11.17
CA LEU A 110 12.23 -3.51 10.57
C LEU A 110 12.80 -2.55 11.62
N SER A 111 12.10 -2.31 12.73
CA SER A 111 12.62 -1.46 13.81
C SER A 111 13.86 -2.08 14.45
N GLU A 112 13.84 -3.40 14.66
CA GLU A 112 14.97 -4.17 15.20
C GLU A 112 16.12 -4.22 14.19
N GLN A 113 15.85 -4.62 12.93
CA GLN A 113 16.85 -4.74 11.88
C GLN A 113 17.57 -3.42 11.58
N TRP A 114 16.86 -2.30 11.59
CA TRP A 114 17.43 -0.99 11.28
C TRP A 114 17.81 -0.17 12.51
N ASN A 115 17.68 -0.77 13.70
CA ASN A 115 17.99 -0.15 14.98
C ASN A 115 17.38 1.25 15.14
N MET A 116 16.10 1.39 14.77
CA MET A 116 15.38 2.66 14.86
C MET A 116 13.90 2.45 15.12
N ARG A 117 13.25 3.44 15.74
CA ARG A 117 11.81 3.39 15.98
C ARG A 117 11.04 3.64 14.69
N LEU A 118 10.30 2.64 14.22
CA LEU A 118 9.37 2.78 13.10
C LEU A 118 7.92 2.84 13.58
N TYR A 119 7.08 3.52 12.80
CA TYR A 119 5.65 3.60 13.03
C TYR A 119 4.92 2.76 11.99
N ARG A 120 3.76 2.20 12.36
CA ARG A 120 2.92 1.41 11.44
C ARG A 120 2.62 2.11 10.11
N ALA A 121 2.49 3.43 10.12
CA ALA A 121 2.27 4.21 8.90
C ALA A 121 3.42 4.09 7.89
N PHE A 122 4.66 3.93 8.37
CA PHE A 122 5.83 3.68 7.53
C PHE A 122 5.79 2.26 6.94
N SER A 123 5.44 1.25 7.75
CA SER A 123 5.25 -0.12 7.26
C SER A 123 4.14 -0.20 6.21
N VAL A 124 3.02 0.50 6.42
CA VAL A 124 1.94 0.63 5.42
C VAL A 124 2.46 1.25 4.12
N LYS A 125 3.29 2.30 4.18
CA LYS A 125 3.93 2.86 2.98
C LYS A 125 4.76 1.79 2.25
N LEU A 126 5.59 1.03 2.97
CA LEU A 126 6.43 -0.01 2.37
C LEU A 126 5.61 -1.15 1.76
N MET A 127 4.54 -1.59 2.43
CA MET A 127 3.63 -2.61 1.89
C MET A 127 2.96 -2.14 0.58
N LEU A 128 2.48 -0.90 0.54
CA LEU A 128 1.90 -0.32 -0.67
C LEU A 128 2.93 -0.19 -1.79
N LYS A 129 4.15 0.26 -1.46
CA LYS A 129 5.25 0.36 -2.43
C LYS A 129 5.63 -1.01 -2.98
N TYR A 130 5.77 -2.00 -2.11
CA TYR A 130 6.07 -3.37 -2.50
C TYR A 130 5.01 -3.91 -3.47
N LEU A 131 3.73 -3.80 -3.12
CA LEU A 131 2.65 -4.26 -4.00
C LEU A 131 2.64 -3.53 -5.34
N TYR A 132 2.86 -2.20 -5.34
CA TYR A 132 3.00 -1.41 -6.56
C TYR A 132 4.14 -1.94 -7.45
N ILE A 133 5.31 -2.19 -6.88
CA ILE A 133 6.44 -2.76 -7.62
C ILE A 133 6.08 -4.12 -8.21
N GLN A 134 5.46 -5.02 -7.41
CA GLN A 134 5.13 -6.38 -7.86
C GLN A 134 4.03 -6.42 -8.93
N LYS A 135 3.02 -5.54 -8.85
CA LYS A 135 1.82 -5.62 -9.70
C LYS A 135 1.82 -4.68 -10.89
N ILE A 136 2.65 -3.64 -10.86
CA ILE A 136 2.59 -2.54 -11.83
C ILE A 136 3.95 -2.28 -12.47
N GLU A 137 5.04 -2.14 -11.70
CA GLU A 137 6.37 -1.92 -12.32
C GLU A 137 6.99 -3.20 -12.89
N LYS A 138 6.79 -4.36 -12.26
CA LYS A 138 7.27 -5.64 -12.81
C LYS A 138 6.63 -6.01 -14.15
N ASP A 139 5.42 -5.51 -14.43
CA ASP A 139 4.76 -5.69 -15.73
C ASP A 139 5.29 -4.70 -16.81
N LEU A 140 6.21 -3.79 -16.45
CA LEU A 140 6.83 -2.80 -17.34
C LEU A 140 8.28 -3.16 -17.76
N LEU A 141 8.78 -4.35 -17.39
CA LEU A 141 10.07 -4.92 -17.80
C LEU A 141 9.88 -6.26 -18.52
#